data_AF-A0A3E5G6M4-F1
#
_entry.id   AF-A0A3E5G6M4-F1
#
_cell.length_a   1.000
_cell.length_b   1.000
_cell.length_c   1.000
_cell.angle_alpha   90.00
_cell.angle_beta   90.00
_cell.angle_gamma   90.00
#
_symmetry.space_group_name_H-M   'P 1'
#
loop_
_entity.id
_entity.type
_entity.pdbx_description
1 polymer ?
#
loop_
_entity_poly.entity_id
_entity_poly.type
_entity_poly.pdbx_seq_one_letter_code
_entity_poly.pdbx_strand_id
1 'polypeptide(L)'
;MESRMTELMEAIQESEGQAERRVLTLLGGRCISEKALVIDGKIVWESRKNGYFHGYTDEIKNITESGITYIGNEKVFCDTLGQEKQIVICGAGHVSIPVIKMAVMMDCEVIVLEDRPMYADHARLAGASQVICEPFEEALDKIQGSADTYFVILTRGHRYDQICLEKIAAKEHAYIGMIGSRRRTALVKQSLAEKGVDQEVLDAVYTPIGLDIGAQTPAEIGVAIIAEIIEVKNRKKRTYGYSKEIMRALTAQEPYPEKKIMATIITRHGSAPQGLGTKMLIYRDGRCVGTIGGGCMEARVIQIARLMAAGEGEQARICHVDMTGNEAEEEGMVCGGEVDVFLEIV
;
A
#
# COMPACT_ATOMS: atom_id res chain seq x y z
N MET A 1 -27.67 8.90 8.98
CA MET A 1 -26.55 9.52 9.72
C MET A 1 -25.33 8.85 9.14
N GLU A 2 -24.52 9.60 8.40
CA GLU A 2 -23.28 9.09 7.81
C GLU A 2 -22.41 8.48 8.92
N SER A 3 -21.77 7.33 8.69
CA SER A 3 -20.81 6.81 9.67
C SER A 3 -19.61 7.77 9.68
N ARG A 4 -19.03 8.05 10.85
CA ARG A 4 -17.78 8.83 10.97
C ARG A 4 -16.65 8.20 10.15
N MET A 5 -16.71 6.89 9.94
CA MET A 5 -15.78 6.19 9.09
C MET A 5 -16.01 6.51 7.61
N THR A 6 -17.25 6.72 7.18
CA THR A 6 -17.57 7.23 5.83
C THR A 6 -16.95 8.61 5.62
N GLU A 7 -17.14 9.53 6.55
CA GLU A 7 -16.53 10.88 6.49
C GLU A 7 -14.98 10.81 6.44
N LEU A 8 -14.37 9.92 7.23
CA LEU A 8 -12.92 9.68 7.17
C LEU A 8 -12.49 9.15 5.79
N MET A 9 -13.21 8.18 5.22
CA MET A 9 -12.88 7.63 3.91
C MET A 9 -12.99 8.69 2.81
N GLU A 10 -14.02 9.53 2.86
CA GLU A 10 -14.20 10.66 1.94
C GLU A 10 -13.04 11.66 2.07
N ALA A 11 -12.68 12.06 3.30
CA ALA A 11 -11.54 12.96 3.53
C ALA A 11 -10.19 12.35 3.07
N ILE A 12 -10.00 11.04 3.21
CA ILE A 12 -8.82 10.33 2.67
C ILE A 12 -8.83 10.37 1.15
N GLN A 13 -9.98 10.15 0.51
CA GLN A 13 -10.12 10.13 -0.94
C GLN A 13 -9.93 11.53 -1.55
N GLU A 14 -10.52 12.56 -0.94
CA GLU A 14 -10.35 13.97 -1.35
C GLU A 14 -8.90 14.47 -1.20
N SER A 15 -8.12 13.81 -0.35
CA SER A 15 -6.70 14.10 -0.16
C SER A 15 -5.76 13.21 -0.98
N GLU A 16 -6.27 12.35 -1.86
CA GLU A 16 -5.42 11.60 -2.78
C GLU A 16 -4.54 12.52 -3.64
N GLY A 17 -3.28 12.13 -3.87
CA GLY A 17 -2.30 12.95 -4.57
C GLY A 17 -1.67 14.08 -3.74
N GLN A 18 -2.15 14.35 -2.53
CA GLN A 18 -1.49 15.28 -1.60
C GLN A 18 -0.29 14.60 -0.92
N ALA A 19 0.51 15.39 -0.21
CA ALA A 19 1.72 14.96 0.47
C ALA A 19 1.43 14.01 1.65
N GLU A 20 2.13 14.11 2.78
CA GLU A 20 2.17 12.99 3.72
C GLU A 20 0.91 12.91 4.59
N ARG A 21 0.13 11.83 4.40
CA ARG A 21 -1.17 11.61 5.07
C ARG A 21 -1.03 10.57 6.18
N ARG A 22 -1.61 10.88 7.33
CA ARG A 22 -1.60 10.00 8.50
C ARG A 22 -2.97 9.95 9.15
N VAL A 23 -3.37 8.77 9.59
CA VAL A 23 -4.51 8.61 10.50
C VAL A 23 -3.98 8.30 11.88
N LEU A 24 -4.24 9.22 12.82
CA LEU A 24 -3.99 8.99 14.24
C LEU A 24 -5.21 8.29 14.82
N THR A 25 -5.00 7.22 15.59
CA THR A 25 -6.04 6.50 16.32
C THR A 25 -5.67 6.45 17.80
N LEU A 26 -6.55 6.96 18.66
CA LEU A 26 -6.36 6.90 20.12
C LEU A 26 -6.64 5.50 20.62
N LEU A 27 -5.64 4.88 21.26
CA LEU A 27 -5.72 3.48 21.73
C LEU A 27 -6.10 3.35 23.21
N GLY A 28 -6.31 4.48 23.89
CA GLY A 28 -6.55 4.53 25.34
C GLY A 28 -7.45 5.70 25.76
N GLY A 29 -7.64 5.82 27.06
CA GLY A 29 -8.37 6.92 27.66
C GLY A 29 -9.88 6.92 27.41
N ARG A 30 -10.53 8.02 27.80
CA ARG A 30 -11.99 8.20 27.68
C ARG A 30 -12.46 8.36 26.22
N CYS A 31 -11.55 8.64 25.31
CA CYS A 31 -11.81 8.88 23.90
C CYS A 31 -11.24 7.78 23.01
N ILE A 32 -11.06 6.54 23.51
CA ILE A 32 -10.60 5.41 22.70
C ILE A 32 -11.37 5.32 21.36
N SER A 33 -10.66 4.96 20.29
CA SER A 33 -11.14 4.99 18.89
C SER A 33 -11.40 6.37 18.30
N GLU A 34 -11.10 7.46 19.02
CA GLU A 34 -11.03 8.76 18.37
C GLU A 34 -9.93 8.73 17.30
N LYS A 35 -10.27 9.26 16.12
CA LYS A 35 -9.38 9.40 14.96
C LYS A 35 -9.21 10.84 14.55
N ALA A 36 -8.03 11.16 14.02
CA ALA A 36 -7.74 12.40 13.30
C ALA A 36 -6.97 12.09 12.00
N LEU A 37 -7.38 12.72 10.90
CA LEU A 37 -6.62 12.73 9.65
C LEU A 37 -5.69 13.94 9.67
N VAL A 38 -4.40 13.68 9.46
CA VAL A 38 -3.33 14.66 9.44
C VAL A 38 -2.69 14.68 8.06
N ILE A 39 -2.60 15.86 7.46
CA ILE A 39 -1.95 16.09 6.17
C ILE A 39 -0.89 17.17 6.38
N ASP A 40 0.37 16.86 6.04
CA ASP A 40 1.51 17.77 6.21
C ASP A 40 1.59 18.39 7.63
N GLY A 41 1.37 17.54 8.64
CA GLY A 41 1.40 17.92 10.04
C GLY A 41 0.18 18.71 10.53
N LYS A 42 -0.84 18.94 9.69
CA LYS A 42 -2.06 19.64 10.07
C LYS A 42 -3.23 18.69 10.16
N ILE A 43 -4.01 18.79 11.24
CA ILE A 43 -5.29 18.09 11.37
C ILE A 43 -6.26 18.70 10.35
N VAL A 44 -6.79 17.86 9.45
CA VAL A 44 -7.80 18.27 8.46
C VAL A 44 -9.18 17.69 8.75
N TRP A 45 -9.25 16.60 9.52
CA TRP A 45 -10.49 15.96 9.95
C TRP A 45 -10.31 15.31 11.33
N GLU A 46 -11.36 15.35 12.15
CA GLU A 46 -11.43 14.71 13.46
C GLU A 46 -12.76 13.98 13.63
N SER A 47 -12.72 12.72 14.09
CA SER A 47 -13.93 11.93 14.40
C SER A 47 -14.77 12.51 15.54
N ARG A 48 -14.19 13.41 16.35
CA ARG A 48 -14.85 14.15 17.43
C ARG A 48 -14.44 15.61 17.32
N LYS A 49 -15.41 16.49 17.09
CA LYS A 49 -15.18 17.94 17.09
C LYS A 49 -14.67 18.38 18.48
N ASN A 50 -13.55 19.09 18.52
CA ASN A 50 -12.85 19.47 19.75
C ASN A 50 -12.54 18.24 20.65
N GLY A 51 -12.12 17.15 20.01
CA GLY A 51 -11.76 15.90 20.68
C GLY A 51 -10.40 15.97 21.39
N TYR A 52 -9.85 14.79 21.70
CA TYR A 52 -8.52 14.63 22.26
C TYR A 52 -7.45 15.32 21.40
N PHE A 53 -7.43 15.09 20.09
CA PHE A 53 -6.35 15.56 19.21
C PHE A 53 -6.29 17.08 19.06
N HIS A 54 -7.44 17.76 19.13
CA HIS A 54 -7.55 19.20 19.03
C HIS A 54 -6.61 19.96 20.01
N GLY A 55 -6.37 19.40 21.20
CA GLY A 55 -5.51 19.99 22.22
C GLY A 55 -4.00 19.86 21.96
N TYR A 56 -3.59 19.07 20.96
CA TYR A 56 -2.18 18.65 20.78
C TYR A 56 -1.65 18.90 19.36
N THR A 57 -2.19 19.91 18.67
CA THR A 57 -1.81 20.23 17.28
C THR A 57 -0.31 20.43 17.07
N ASP A 58 0.42 20.99 18.04
CA ASP A 58 1.88 21.18 17.94
C ASP A 58 2.68 19.89 18.12
N GLU A 59 2.25 18.98 18.99
CA GLU A 59 2.88 17.66 19.12
C GLU A 59 2.64 16.82 17.85
N ILE A 60 1.43 16.88 17.30
CA ILE A 60 1.02 16.15 16.10
C ILE A 60 1.87 16.50 14.88
N LYS A 61 2.29 17.76 14.74
CA LYS A 61 3.19 18.20 13.65
C LYS A 61 4.51 17.44 13.60
N ASN A 62 4.98 16.94 14.75
CA ASN A 62 6.28 16.27 14.88
C ASN A 62 6.16 14.75 14.73
N ILE A 63 4.96 14.20 14.60
CA ILE A 63 4.75 12.75 14.44
C ILE A 63 4.99 12.39 12.99
N THR A 64 6.14 11.78 12.72
CA THR A 64 6.54 11.45 11.35
C THR A 64 6.48 9.96 11.02
N GLU A 65 6.68 9.08 12.01
CA GLU A 65 6.76 7.64 11.79
C GLU A 65 5.41 6.94 11.99
N SER A 66 5.15 5.89 11.19
CA SER A 66 4.08 4.94 11.47
C SER A 66 4.41 4.07 12.69
N GLY A 67 3.39 3.76 13.49
CA GLY A 67 3.51 2.88 14.65
C GLY A 67 2.89 3.48 15.90
N ILE A 68 3.28 2.93 17.06
CA ILE A 68 2.85 3.45 18.35
C ILE A 68 3.67 4.68 18.72
N THR A 69 2.96 5.74 19.10
CA THR A 69 3.51 6.95 19.72
C THR A 69 2.66 7.36 20.92
N TYR A 70 3.08 8.43 21.60
CA TYR A 70 2.33 9.04 22.68
C TYR A 70 2.08 10.51 22.35
N ILE A 71 0.86 10.96 22.60
CA ILE A 71 0.46 12.36 22.52
C ILE A 71 -0.08 12.72 23.90
N GLY A 72 0.52 13.70 24.58
CA GLY A 72 0.31 13.86 26.01
C GLY A 72 0.59 12.56 26.77
N ASN A 73 -0.41 12.02 27.47
CA ASN A 73 -0.29 10.79 28.26
C ASN A 73 -0.98 9.57 27.62
N GLU A 74 -1.56 9.71 26.44
CA GLU A 74 -2.33 8.65 25.81
C GLU A 74 -1.53 7.96 24.70
N LYS A 75 -1.73 6.65 24.59
CA LYS A 75 -1.14 5.82 23.54
C LYS A 75 -1.90 6.06 22.23
N VAL A 76 -1.18 6.36 21.16
CA VAL A 76 -1.73 6.66 19.83
C VAL A 76 -1.09 5.74 18.80
N PHE A 77 -1.90 5.16 17.92
CA PHE A 77 -1.40 4.53 16.70
C PHE A 77 -1.38 5.56 15.57
N CYS A 78 -0.21 5.78 15.00
CA CYS A 78 0.01 6.59 13.81
C CYS A 78 0.06 5.68 12.58
N ASP A 79 -0.90 5.84 11.68
CA ASP A 79 -1.02 5.08 10.44
C ASP A 79 -0.71 5.98 9.24
N THR A 80 0.52 5.95 8.73
CA THR A 80 0.91 6.69 7.51
C THR A 80 0.31 6.00 6.30
N LEU A 81 -0.71 6.63 5.72
CA LEU A 81 -1.45 6.11 4.60
C LEU A 81 -0.59 6.14 3.33
N GLY A 82 -0.25 4.97 2.80
CA GLY A 82 0.25 4.85 1.44
C GLY A 82 -0.85 5.14 0.42
N GLN A 83 -0.50 5.67 -0.76
CA GLN A 83 -1.38 5.57 -1.92
C GLN A 83 -1.42 4.12 -2.43
N GLU A 84 -2.46 3.78 -3.18
CA GLU A 84 -2.47 2.54 -3.94
C GLU A 84 -1.24 2.53 -4.86
N LYS A 85 -0.53 1.41 -4.86
CA LYS A 85 0.75 1.32 -5.56
C LYS A 85 0.45 1.13 -7.04
N GLN A 86 0.79 2.16 -7.81
CA GLN A 86 0.61 2.15 -9.24
C GLN A 86 1.89 1.65 -9.90
N ILE A 87 1.79 0.56 -10.66
CA ILE A 87 2.89 0.04 -11.47
C ILE A 87 2.59 0.38 -12.93
N VAL A 88 3.39 1.29 -13.50
CA VAL A 88 3.26 1.71 -14.90
C VAL A 88 4.31 0.98 -15.72
N ILE A 89 3.86 0.10 -16.62
CA ILE A 89 4.73 -0.76 -17.42
C ILE A 89 4.77 -0.24 -18.85
N CYS A 90 5.94 0.19 -19.31
CA CYS A 90 6.17 0.57 -20.70
C CYS A 90 6.57 -0.67 -21.51
N GLY A 91 5.62 -1.22 -22.25
CA GLY A 91 5.76 -2.38 -23.12
C GLY A 91 5.07 -3.61 -22.55
N ALA A 92 4.42 -4.38 -23.42
CA ALA A 92 3.66 -5.58 -23.08
C ALA A 92 4.26 -6.85 -23.72
N GLY A 93 5.59 -6.91 -23.82
CA GLY A 93 6.32 -8.08 -24.33
C GLY A 93 6.24 -9.30 -23.40
N HIS A 94 6.90 -10.40 -23.80
CA HIS A 94 6.85 -11.67 -23.06
C HIS A 94 7.30 -11.56 -21.59
N VAL A 95 8.24 -10.67 -21.28
CA VAL A 95 8.70 -10.41 -19.90
C VAL A 95 7.66 -9.61 -19.10
N SER A 96 6.93 -8.72 -19.74
CA SER A 96 5.91 -7.89 -19.07
C SER A 96 4.73 -8.72 -18.56
N ILE A 97 4.37 -9.82 -19.24
CA ILE A 97 3.19 -10.62 -18.86
C ILE A 97 3.31 -11.23 -17.45
N PRO A 98 4.41 -11.93 -17.08
CA PRO A 98 4.63 -12.34 -15.70
C PRO A 98 4.62 -11.18 -14.69
N VAL A 99 5.24 -10.05 -15.04
CA VAL A 99 5.28 -8.85 -14.16
C VAL A 99 3.87 -8.33 -13.91
N ILE A 100 3.03 -8.19 -14.95
CA ILE A 100 1.63 -7.77 -14.84
C ILE A 100 0.87 -8.71 -13.90
N LYS A 101 0.96 -10.03 -14.14
CA LYS A 101 0.21 -11.01 -13.33
C LYS A 101 0.62 -10.99 -11.85
N MET A 102 1.92 -10.89 -11.56
CA MET A 102 2.42 -10.80 -10.20
C MET A 102 2.04 -9.48 -9.52
N ALA A 103 2.11 -8.37 -10.26
CA ALA A 103 1.68 -7.06 -9.76
C ALA A 103 0.19 -7.03 -9.43
N VAL A 104 -0.66 -7.61 -10.29
CA VAL A 104 -2.10 -7.78 -10.05
C VAL A 104 -2.34 -8.66 -8.82
N MET A 105 -1.60 -9.76 -8.68
CA MET A 105 -1.67 -10.64 -7.50
C MET A 105 -1.26 -9.94 -6.20
N MET A 106 -0.53 -8.82 -6.28
CA MET A 106 -0.14 -7.99 -5.15
C MET A 106 -1.09 -6.79 -4.93
N ASP A 107 -2.27 -6.81 -5.54
CA ASP A 107 -3.28 -5.75 -5.48
C ASP A 107 -2.74 -4.37 -5.90
N CYS A 108 -1.77 -4.33 -6.83
CA CYS A 108 -1.29 -3.09 -7.41
C CYS A 108 -2.19 -2.65 -8.56
N GLU A 109 -2.36 -1.34 -8.72
CA GLU A 109 -2.96 -0.80 -9.94
C GLU A 109 -1.93 -0.91 -11.08
N VAL A 110 -2.24 -1.68 -12.12
CA VAL A 110 -1.31 -1.93 -13.22
C VAL A 110 -1.77 -1.20 -14.46
N ILE A 111 -0.99 -0.19 -14.87
CA ILE A 111 -1.21 0.54 -16.11
C ILE A 111 -0.15 0.10 -17.12
N VAL A 112 -0.58 -0.39 -18.27
CA VAL A 112 0.33 -0.82 -19.34
C VAL A 112 0.25 0.12 -20.53
N LEU A 113 1.40 0.60 -20.97
CA LEU A 113 1.56 1.42 -22.17
C LEU A 113 2.14 0.53 -23.26
N GLU A 114 1.51 0.47 -24.43
CA GLU A 114 1.98 -0.38 -25.54
C GLU A 114 1.49 0.19 -26.87
N ASP A 115 2.37 0.27 -27.88
CA ASP A 115 2.05 0.86 -29.18
C ASP A 115 1.58 -0.19 -30.22
N ARG A 116 1.58 -1.48 -29.87
CA ARG A 116 1.15 -2.59 -30.72
C ARG A 116 -0.15 -3.22 -30.21
N PRO A 117 -1.26 -3.17 -30.98
CA PRO A 117 -2.57 -3.66 -30.54
C PRO A 117 -2.58 -5.09 -29.97
N MET A 118 -1.93 -6.04 -30.65
CA MET A 118 -1.87 -7.43 -30.19
C MET A 118 -1.23 -7.60 -28.81
N TYR A 119 -0.17 -6.83 -28.52
CA TYR A 119 0.51 -6.91 -27.22
C TYR A 119 -0.29 -6.17 -26.14
N ALA A 120 -0.99 -5.08 -26.49
CA ALA A 120 -1.95 -4.44 -25.60
C ALA A 120 -3.08 -5.40 -25.20
N ASP A 121 -3.57 -6.23 -26.12
CA ASP A 121 -4.57 -7.27 -25.80
C ASP A 121 -4.02 -8.33 -24.84
N HIS A 122 -2.77 -8.75 -25.00
CA HIS A 122 -2.12 -9.66 -24.04
C HIS A 122 -2.03 -9.06 -22.63
N ALA A 123 -1.75 -7.76 -22.51
CA ALA A 123 -1.74 -7.07 -21.22
C ALA A 123 -3.12 -7.04 -20.56
N ARG A 124 -4.18 -6.78 -21.34
CA ARG A 124 -5.57 -6.84 -20.85
C ARG A 124 -5.91 -8.24 -20.33
N LEU A 125 -5.59 -9.28 -21.11
CA LEU A 125 -5.80 -10.68 -20.74
C LEU A 125 -4.98 -11.12 -19.52
N ALA A 126 -3.84 -10.46 -19.27
CA ALA A 126 -3.01 -10.69 -18.09
C ALA A 126 -3.57 -10.04 -16.82
N GLY A 127 -4.61 -9.20 -16.92
CA GLY A 127 -5.29 -8.58 -15.79
C GLY A 127 -4.88 -7.13 -15.51
N ALA A 128 -4.18 -6.45 -16.43
CA ALA A 128 -3.84 -5.04 -16.26
C ALA A 128 -5.10 -4.19 -16.02
N SER A 129 -5.06 -3.34 -14.99
CA SER A 129 -6.17 -2.44 -14.61
C SER A 129 -6.52 -1.47 -15.74
N GLN A 130 -5.51 -0.98 -16.45
CA GLN A 130 -5.66 -0.11 -17.62
C GLN A 130 -4.61 -0.44 -18.67
N VAL A 131 -4.99 -0.36 -19.95
CA VAL A 131 -4.06 -0.51 -21.08
C VAL A 131 -4.25 0.64 -22.06
N ILE A 132 -3.22 1.48 -22.21
CA ILE A 132 -3.17 2.60 -23.14
C ILE A 132 -2.43 2.15 -24.39
N CYS A 133 -3.18 1.95 -25.48
CA CYS A 133 -2.66 1.42 -26.74
C CYS A 133 -2.25 2.55 -27.71
N GLU A 134 -1.17 3.25 -27.41
CA GLU A 134 -0.71 4.46 -28.11
C GLU A 134 0.83 4.51 -28.15
N PRO A 135 1.45 5.38 -28.96
CA PRO A 135 2.88 5.65 -28.86
C PRO A 135 3.29 6.00 -27.43
N PHE A 136 4.43 5.47 -26.97
CA PHE A 136 4.87 5.63 -25.57
C PHE A 136 4.93 7.08 -25.09
N GLU A 137 5.32 7.99 -25.97
CA GLU A 137 5.40 9.41 -25.66
C GLU A 137 4.03 10.01 -25.30
N GLU A 138 3.03 9.78 -26.16
CA GLU A 138 1.65 10.24 -25.98
C GLU A 138 0.98 9.56 -24.79
N ALA A 139 1.24 8.26 -24.61
CA ALA A 139 0.71 7.49 -23.50
C ALA A 139 1.27 8.00 -22.16
N LEU A 140 2.56 8.33 -22.09
CA LEU A 140 3.21 8.88 -20.89
C LEU A 140 2.79 10.31 -20.56
N ASP A 141 2.35 11.10 -21.54
CA ASP A 141 1.79 12.43 -21.29
C ASP A 141 0.47 12.36 -20.51
N LYS A 142 -0.23 11.22 -20.55
CA LYS A 142 -1.45 10.95 -19.77
C LYS A 142 -1.17 10.41 -18.36
N ILE A 143 0.08 10.10 -18.04
CA ILE A 143 0.49 9.58 -16.73
C ILE A 143 1.18 10.69 -15.95
N GLN A 144 0.64 11.09 -14.80
CA GLN A 144 1.22 12.15 -13.99
C GLN A 144 2.47 11.69 -13.21
N GLY A 145 2.40 10.50 -12.59
CA GLY A 145 3.39 10.04 -11.61
C GLY A 145 3.12 10.59 -10.21
N SER A 146 3.63 9.91 -9.20
CA SER A 146 3.58 10.30 -7.79
C SER A 146 4.71 9.62 -6.99
N ALA A 147 4.86 9.99 -5.72
CA ALA A 147 5.76 9.32 -4.78
C ALA A 147 5.49 7.81 -4.56
N ASP A 148 4.38 7.27 -5.11
CA ASP A 148 3.97 5.87 -5.07
C ASP A 148 3.86 5.22 -6.46
N THR A 149 4.33 5.89 -7.52
CA THR A 149 4.37 5.31 -8.89
C THR A 149 5.68 4.58 -9.15
N TYR A 150 5.58 3.33 -9.61
CA TYR A 150 6.70 2.47 -9.97
C TYR A 150 6.73 2.30 -11.49
N PHE A 151 7.69 2.96 -12.15
CA PHE A 151 7.85 2.86 -13.59
C PHE A 151 8.75 1.68 -13.97
N VAL A 152 8.26 0.85 -14.89
CA VAL A 152 8.91 -0.38 -15.33
C VAL A 152 9.05 -0.35 -16.86
N ILE A 153 10.27 -0.10 -17.33
CA ILE A 153 10.58 0.06 -18.76
C ILE A 153 10.99 -1.30 -19.34
N LEU A 154 10.06 -1.94 -20.05
CA LEU A 154 10.18 -3.26 -20.69
C LEU A 154 9.87 -3.18 -22.19
N THR A 155 10.39 -2.14 -22.85
CA THR A 155 10.04 -1.87 -24.25
C THR A 155 10.71 -2.84 -25.23
N ARG A 156 10.33 -2.73 -26.50
CA ARG A 156 10.87 -3.55 -27.61
C ARG A 156 12.20 -3.06 -28.19
N GLY A 157 12.85 -2.04 -27.63
CA GLY A 157 14.14 -1.59 -28.17
C GLY A 157 14.67 -0.27 -27.61
N HIS A 158 15.97 -0.05 -27.80
CA HIS A 158 16.75 1.05 -27.19
C HIS A 158 16.16 2.44 -27.44
N ARG A 159 15.62 2.69 -28.64
CA ARG A 159 14.97 3.95 -28.98
C ARG A 159 13.78 4.24 -28.06
N TYR A 160 12.95 3.23 -27.81
CA TYR A 160 11.76 3.38 -26.97
C TYR A 160 12.12 3.45 -25.50
N ASP A 161 13.14 2.71 -25.04
CA ASP A 161 13.65 2.85 -23.67
C ASP A 161 14.11 4.30 -23.39
N GLN A 162 14.81 4.91 -24.35
CA GLN A 162 15.26 6.30 -24.22
C GLN A 162 14.07 7.27 -24.14
N ILE A 163 13.07 7.12 -25.02
CA ILE A 163 11.85 7.95 -25.00
C ILE A 163 11.13 7.83 -23.66
N CYS A 164 10.93 6.60 -23.18
CA CYS A 164 10.27 6.36 -21.90
C CYS A 164 11.07 6.95 -20.74
N LEU A 165 12.37 6.68 -20.66
CA LEU A 165 13.20 7.17 -19.56
C LEU A 165 13.29 8.70 -19.53
N GLU A 166 13.40 9.35 -20.69
CA GLU A 166 13.42 10.82 -20.81
C GLU A 166 12.13 11.44 -20.25
N LYS A 167 10.96 10.92 -20.62
CA LYS A 167 9.67 11.40 -20.12
C LYS A 167 9.43 11.08 -18.65
N ILE A 168 9.83 9.89 -18.21
CA ILE A 168 9.63 9.43 -16.82
C ILE A 168 10.54 10.19 -15.86
N ALA A 169 11.77 10.52 -16.25
CA ALA A 169 12.72 11.24 -15.40
C ALA A 169 12.23 12.64 -14.96
N ALA A 170 11.30 13.24 -15.71
CA ALA A 170 10.68 14.51 -15.38
C ALA A 170 9.44 14.40 -14.46
N LYS A 171 9.02 13.17 -14.10
CA LYS A 171 7.82 12.91 -13.29
C LYS A 171 8.22 12.51 -11.87
N GLU A 172 7.34 12.76 -10.92
CA GLU A 172 7.49 12.21 -9.58
C GLU A 172 7.34 10.68 -9.61
N HIS A 173 8.20 9.96 -8.88
CA HIS A 173 8.23 8.50 -8.90
C HIS A 173 8.78 7.90 -7.59
N ALA A 174 8.36 6.68 -7.28
CA ALA A 174 8.94 5.84 -6.24
C ALA A 174 10.15 5.05 -6.75
N TYR A 175 10.13 4.70 -8.04
CA TYR A 175 11.05 3.74 -8.65
C TYR A 175 11.04 3.88 -10.17
N ILE A 176 12.23 3.75 -10.78
CA ILE A 176 12.39 3.58 -12.23
C ILE A 176 13.30 2.37 -12.45
N GLY A 177 12.74 1.33 -13.05
CA GLY A 177 13.48 0.16 -13.49
C GLY A 177 13.54 0.09 -15.01
N MET A 178 14.72 -0.19 -15.57
CA MET A 178 14.89 -0.32 -17.01
C MET A 178 15.59 -1.61 -17.40
N ILE A 179 14.97 -2.37 -18.31
CA ILE A 179 15.59 -3.56 -18.88
C ILE A 179 16.76 -3.20 -19.79
N GLY A 180 17.78 -4.05 -19.79
CA GLY A 180 18.91 -3.95 -20.71
C GLY A 180 20.23 -4.27 -20.03
N SER A 181 21.26 -4.58 -20.82
CA SER A 181 22.59 -4.83 -20.29
C SER A 181 23.18 -3.57 -19.66
N ARG A 182 24.11 -3.73 -18.70
CA ARG A 182 24.86 -2.62 -18.08
C ARG A 182 25.45 -1.67 -19.12
N ARG A 183 26.07 -2.22 -20.17
CA ARG A 183 26.65 -1.43 -21.26
C ARG A 183 25.59 -0.61 -22.02
N ARG A 184 24.46 -1.21 -22.37
CA ARG A 184 23.40 -0.54 -23.14
C ARG A 184 22.75 0.56 -22.31
N THR A 185 22.42 0.27 -21.06
CA THR A 185 21.75 1.20 -20.16
C THR A 185 22.64 2.38 -19.81
N ALA A 186 23.96 2.18 -19.67
CA ALA A 186 24.93 3.26 -19.54
C ALA A 186 24.95 4.23 -20.73
N LEU A 187 24.88 3.73 -21.98
CA LEU A 187 24.82 4.58 -23.18
C LEU A 187 23.52 5.41 -23.23
N VAL A 188 22.39 4.82 -22.83
CA VAL A 188 21.11 5.54 -22.75
C VAL A 188 21.19 6.64 -21.70
N LYS A 189 21.66 6.33 -20.49
CA LYS A 189 21.85 7.33 -19.41
C LYS A 189 22.77 8.46 -19.85
N GLN A 190 23.90 8.16 -20.48
CA GLN A 190 24.84 9.18 -20.98
C GLN A 190 24.16 10.10 -22.02
N SER A 191 23.46 9.53 -22.99
CA SER A 191 22.76 10.32 -24.01
C SER A 191 21.68 11.23 -23.42
N LEU A 192 21.02 10.80 -22.33
CA LEU A 192 20.02 11.62 -21.62
C LEU A 192 20.66 12.71 -20.75
N ALA A 193 21.79 12.41 -20.10
CA ALA A 193 22.55 13.42 -19.37
C ALA A 193 23.04 14.54 -20.31
N GLU A 194 23.51 14.19 -21.51
CA GLU A 194 23.89 15.16 -22.56
C GLU A 194 22.72 16.04 -23.04
N LYS A 195 21.48 15.54 -22.92
CA LYS A 195 20.24 16.30 -23.20
C LYS A 195 19.76 17.14 -22.01
N GLY A 196 20.44 17.10 -20.87
CA GLY A 196 20.10 17.87 -19.68
C GLY A 196 19.11 17.20 -18.73
N VAL A 197 18.90 15.88 -18.83
CA VAL A 197 18.15 15.12 -17.81
C VAL A 197 18.97 15.09 -16.52
N ASP A 198 18.30 15.25 -15.38
CA ASP A 198 18.92 15.29 -14.05
C ASP A 198 19.75 14.03 -13.78
N GLN A 199 21.02 14.24 -13.44
CA GLN A 199 21.98 13.17 -13.16
C GLN A 199 21.59 12.38 -11.91
N GLU A 200 21.00 13.01 -10.89
CA GLU A 200 20.59 12.30 -9.68
C GLU A 200 19.47 11.29 -9.97
N VAL A 201 18.51 11.69 -10.81
CA VAL A 201 17.44 10.79 -11.29
C VAL A 201 18.02 9.66 -12.13
N LEU A 202 18.92 9.98 -13.06
CA LEU A 202 19.57 8.96 -13.90
C LEU A 202 20.38 7.98 -13.06
N ASP A 203 21.12 8.41 -12.04
CA ASP A 203 21.90 7.54 -11.18
C ASP A 203 21.00 6.62 -10.33
N ALA A 204 19.81 7.09 -9.94
CA ALA A 204 18.82 6.32 -9.20
C ALA A 204 18.05 5.26 -10.03
N VAL A 205 18.17 5.25 -11.37
CA VAL A 205 17.51 4.23 -12.21
C VAL A 205 18.14 2.86 -12.00
N TYR A 206 17.31 1.86 -11.71
CA TYR A 206 17.68 0.46 -11.52
C TYR A 206 17.94 -0.19 -12.89
N THR A 207 19.22 -0.42 -13.20
CA THR A 207 19.66 -1.05 -14.46
C THR A 207 20.84 -2.01 -14.22
N PRO A 208 20.80 -3.24 -14.78
CA PRO A 208 19.63 -3.93 -15.30
C PRO A 208 18.54 -4.05 -14.22
N ILE A 209 17.28 -3.94 -14.63
CA ILE A 209 16.13 -4.10 -13.74
C ILE A 209 16.06 -5.51 -13.12
N GLY A 210 15.66 -5.58 -11.86
CA GLY A 210 15.44 -6.81 -11.10
C GLY A 210 16.67 -7.28 -10.32
N LEU A 211 16.41 -7.98 -9.21
CA LEU A 211 17.46 -8.54 -8.36
C LEU A 211 18.33 -9.55 -9.14
N ASP A 212 19.63 -9.58 -8.82
CA ASP A 212 20.58 -10.54 -9.40
C ASP A 212 20.40 -11.94 -8.79
N ILE A 213 19.36 -12.65 -9.25
CA ILE A 213 19.01 -14.01 -8.84
C ILE A 213 19.38 -15.06 -9.90
N GLY A 214 20.14 -14.68 -10.93
CA GLY A 214 20.49 -15.56 -12.05
C GLY A 214 19.31 -15.92 -12.97
N ALA A 215 18.29 -15.06 -13.05
CA ALA A 215 17.09 -15.29 -13.85
C ALA A 215 17.38 -15.45 -15.36
N GLN A 216 16.76 -16.43 -16.01
CA GLN A 216 16.94 -16.76 -17.42
C GLN A 216 15.63 -16.73 -18.21
N THR A 217 14.52 -17.15 -17.61
CA THR A 217 13.21 -17.19 -18.28
C THR A 217 12.42 -15.90 -18.06
N PRO A 218 11.44 -15.55 -18.93
CA PRO A 218 10.58 -14.39 -18.70
C PRO A 218 9.88 -14.41 -17.34
N ALA A 219 9.49 -15.59 -16.84
CA ALA A 219 8.87 -15.74 -15.53
C ALA A 219 9.85 -15.45 -14.39
N GLU A 220 11.08 -16.00 -14.45
CA GLU A 220 12.13 -15.73 -13.47
C GLU A 220 12.54 -14.26 -13.46
N ILE A 221 12.65 -13.63 -14.65
CA ILE A 221 12.92 -12.20 -14.77
C ILE A 221 11.77 -11.41 -14.14
N GLY A 222 10.52 -11.84 -14.34
CA GLY A 222 9.36 -11.26 -13.67
C GLY A 222 9.47 -11.32 -12.14
N VAL A 223 9.88 -12.47 -11.59
CA VAL A 223 10.15 -12.62 -10.14
C VAL A 223 11.24 -11.67 -9.69
N ALA A 224 12.35 -11.57 -10.42
CA ALA A 224 13.46 -10.68 -10.09
C ALA A 224 13.04 -9.20 -10.03
N ILE A 225 12.25 -8.75 -11.02
CA ILE A 225 11.72 -7.38 -11.10
C ILE A 225 10.78 -7.10 -9.92
N ILE A 226 9.82 -8.00 -9.67
CA ILE A 226 8.85 -7.82 -8.60
C ILE A 226 9.53 -7.87 -7.23
N ALA A 227 10.54 -8.72 -7.04
CA ALA A 227 11.32 -8.75 -5.81
C ALA A 227 12.07 -7.44 -5.56
N GLU A 228 12.68 -6.84 -6.58
CA GLU A 228 13.34 -5.52 -6.48
C GLU A 228 12.32 -4.41 -6.15
N ILE A 229 11.16 -4.41 -6.81
CA ILE A 229 10.07 -3.48 -6.50
C ILE A 229 9.61 -3.63 -5.04
N ILE A 230 9.45 -4.86 -4.54
CA ILE A 230 9.09 -5.12 -3.14
C ILE A 230 10.17 -4.61 -2.18
N GLU A 231 11.45 -4.83 -2.50
CA GLU A 231 12.57 -4.35 -1.69
C GLU A 231 12.52 -2.81 -1.57
N VAL A 232 12.43 -2.11 -2.70
CA VAL A 232 12.35 -0.64 -2.74
C VAL A 232 11.12 -0.14 -2.00
N LYS A 233 9.96 -0.75 -2.24
CA LYS A 233 8.68 -0.44 -1.57
C LYS A 233 8.81 -0.54 -0.05
N ASN A 234 9.51 -1.56 0.45
CA ASN A 234 9.63 -1.82 1.88
C ASN A 234 10.73 -0.99 2.57
N ARG A 235 11.61 -0.30 1.83
CA ARG A 235 12.58 0.65 2.43
C ARG A 235 11.90 1.89 3.01
N LYS A 236 10.80 2.35 2.41
CA LYS A 236 9.94 3.40 2.98
C LYS A 236 8.95 2.74 3.95
N LYS A 237 9.07 3.01 5.27
CA LYS A 237 8.14 2.49 6.30
C LYS A 237 6.76 3.15 6.18
N ARG A 238 5.96 2.76 5.19
CA ARG A 238 4.54 3.14 5.04
C ARG A 238 3.66 1.97 5.45
N THR A 239 2.51 2.25 6.04
CA THR A 239 1.55 1.23 6.50
C THR A 239 0.49 0.98 5.42
N TYR A 240 -0.21 -0.16 5.53
CA TYR A 240 -1.13 -0.64 4.50
C TYR A 240 -2.40 0.23 4.33
N GLY A 241 -2.64 1.19 5.23
CA GLY A 241 -3.79 2.09 5.18
C GLY A 241 -5.11 1.33 5.07
N TYR A 242 -6.02 1.82 4.23
CA TYR A 242 -7.29 1.16 3.92
C TYR A 242 -7.26 0.63 2.49
N SER A 243 -7.49 -0.66 2.30
CA SER A 243 -7.62 -1.22 0.95
C SER A 243 -8.89 -0.70 0.27
N LYS A 244 -8.94 -0.67 -1.07
CA LYS A 244 -10.15 -0.29 -1.81
C LYS A 244 -11.37 -1.11 -1.41
N GLU A 245 -11.20 -2.38 -1.14
CA GLU A 245 -12.28 -3.25 -0.69
C GLU A 245 -12.80 -2.85 0.69
N ILE A 246 -11.91 -2.54 1.63
CA ILE A 246 -12.27 -2.03 2.95
C ILE A 246 -12.96 -0.67 2.83
N MET A 247 -12.41 0.25 2.03
CA MET A 247 -13.02 1.57 1.81
C MET A 247 -14.44 1.43 1.25
N ARG A 248 -14.62 0.60 0.21
CA ARG A 248 -15.94 0.30 -0.35
C ARG A 248 -16.89 -0.32 0.67
N ALA A 249 -16.40 -1.25 1.49
CA ALA A 249 -17.22 -1.90 2.51
C ALA A 249 -17.63 -0.96 3.66
N LEU A 250 -16.82 0.07 3.95
CA LEU A 250 -17.11 1.11 4.94
C LEU A 250 -18.06 2.20 4.41
N THR A 251 -18.00 2.51 3.11
CA THR A 251 -18.84 3.56 2.49
C THR A 251 -20.10 3.00 1.82
N ALA A 252 -20.23 1.68 1.68
CA ALA A 252 -21.40 1.05 1.10
C ALA A 252 -22.68 1.37 1.91
N GLN A 253 -23.70 1.84 1.20
CA GLN A 253 -25.03 2.00 1.77
C GLN A 253 -25.70 0.62 1.90
N GLU A 254 -25.85 0.17 3.14
CA GLU A 254 -26.52 -1.10 3.46
C GLU A 254 -27.98 -0.85 3.86
N PRO A 255 -28.95 -1.61 3.31
CA PRO A 255 -30.36 -1.48 3.69
C PRO A 255 -30.62 -1.72 5.17
N TYR A 256 -29.78 -2.57 5.78
CA TYR A 256 -29.81 -2.91 7.20
C TYR A 256 -28.40 -2.76 7.78
N PRO A 257 -28.02 -1.56 8.24
CA PRO A 257 -26.69 -1.31 8.78
C PRO A 257 -26.42 -2.23 9.97
N GLU A 258 -25.34 -3.01 9.89
CA GLU A 258 -24.86 -3.85 10.97
C GLU A 258 -23.57 -3.30 11.59
N LYS A 259 -23.32 -3.62 12.87
CA LYS A 259 -22.04 -3.31 13.52
C LYS A 259 -20.95 -4.11 12.84
N LYS A 260 -19.89 -3.43 12.41
CA LYS A 260 -18.67 -4.03 11.87
C LYS A 260 -17.52 -3.74 12.84
N ILE A 261 -16.53 -4.63 12.87
CA ILE A 261 -15.32 -4.45 13.65
C ILE A 261 -14.14 -4.26 12.70
N MET A 262 -13.40 -3.18 12.87
CA MET A 262 -12.11 -3.01 12.24
C MET A 262 -11.03 -3.61 13.14
N ALA A 263 -10.29 -4.57 12.62
CA ALA A 263 -9.06 -5.08 13.22
C ALA A 263 -7.85 -4.42 12.57
N THR A 264 -6.95 -3.83 13.37
CA THR A 264 -5.70 -3.23 12.90
C THR A 264 -4.51 -3.79 13.69
N ILE A 265 -3.49 -4.30 13.01
CA ILE A 265 -2.21 -4.67 13.67
C ILE A 265 -1.49 -3.39 14.10
N ILE A 266 -1.34 -3.17 15.40
CA ILE A 266 -0.73 -1.94 15.95
C ILE A 266 0.69 -2.17 16.49
N THR A 267 1.06 -3.41 16.82
CA THR A 267 2.43 -3.81 17.16
C THR A 267 2.73 -5.18 16.56
N ARG A 268 4.02 -5.48 16.34
CA ARG A 268 4.51 -6.77 15.88
C ARG A 268 5.91 -7.02 16.43
N HIS A 269 6.12 -8.20 16.98
CA HIS A 269 7.41 -8.70 17.41
C HIS A 269 7.68 -10.09 16.79
N GLY A 270 8.93 -10.35 16.40
CA GLY A 270 9.32 -11.62 15.77
C GLY A 270 8.71 -11.83 14.38
N SER A 271 8.50 -13.10 14.03
CA SER A 271 8.11 -13.56 12.68
C SER A 271 6.59 -13.60 12.47
N ALA A 272 5.88 -12.52 12.83
CA ALA A 272 4.43 -12.47 12.61
C ALA A 272 4.08 -12.30 11.11
N PRO A 273 2.92 -12.76 10.63
CA PRO A 273 2.63 -12.93 9.20
C PRO A 273 2.40 -11.63 8.41
N GLN A 274 1.96 -10.54 9.04
CA GLN A 274 1.61 -9.27 8.38
C GLN A 274 2.28 -8.06 9.00
N GLY A 275 2.33 -6.94 8.26
CA GLY A 275 2.96 -5.69 8.68
C GLY A 275 2.10 -4.84 9.63
N LEU A 276 2.70 -3.78 10.19
CA LEU A 276 1.99 -2.77 10.96
C LEU A 276 0.93 -2.07 10.10
N GLY A 277 -0.19 -1.73 10.71
CA GLY A 277 -1.31 -1.05 10.07
C GLY A 277 -2.16 -1.93 9.15
N THR A 278 -1.82 -3.21 8.94
CA THR A 278 -2.67 -4.14 8.20
C THR A 278 -4.06 -4.20 8.84
N LYS A 279 -5.09 -4.08 8.00
CA LYS A 279 -6.49 -4.00 8.41
C LYS A 279 -7.33 -5.16 7.90
N MET A 280 -8.32 -5.55 8.69
CA MET A 280 -9.35 -6.50 8.33
C MET A 280 -10.69 -6.03 8.90
N LEU A 281 -11.70 -5.92 8.04
CA LEU A 281 -13.05 -5.57 8.44
C LEU A 281 -13.85 -6.85 8.66
N ILE A 282 -14.51 -6.97 9.82
CA ILE A 282 -15.20 -8.18 10.27
C ILE A 282 -16.67 -7.86 10.50
N TYR A 283 -17.55 -8.57 9.83
CA TYR A 283 -18.99 -8.47 9.98
C TYR A 283 -19.49 -9.33 11.15
N ARG A 284 -20.68 -9.04 11.67
CA ARG A 284 -21.26 -9.78 12.81
C ARG A 284 -21.43 -11.27 12.51
N ASP A 285 -21.77 -11.61 11.28
CA ASP A 285 -21.93 -12.98 10.81
C ASP A 285 -20.60 -13.72 10.56
N GLY A 286 -19.47 -13.03 10.63
CA GLY A 286 -18.12 -13.57 10.41
C GLY A 286 -17.60 -13.41 8.99
N ARG A 287 -18.36 -12.82 8.06
CA ARG A 287 -17.79 -12.37 6.77
C ARG A 287 -16.65 -11.38 7.04
N CYS A 288 -15.59 -11.45 6.24
CA CYS A 288 -14.41 -10.60 6.38
C CYS A 288 -14.05 -9.94 5.05
N VAL A 289 -13.48 -8.73 5.13
CA VAL A 289 -12.84 -8.03 4.01
C VAL A 289 -11.40 -7.70 4.43
N GLY A 290 -10.43 -8.15 3.65
CA GLY A 290 -9.02 -8.15 4.03
C GLY A 290 -8.63 -9.31 4.96
N THR A 291 -7.36 -9.34 5.37
CA THR A 291 -6.77 -10.37 6.24
C THR A 291 -5.67 -9.75 7.10
N ILE A 292 -5.51 -10.24 8.33
CA ILE A 292 -4.38 -9.89 9.20
C ILE A 292 -3.30 -10.98 9.25
N GLY A 293 -3.43 -12.04 8.44
CA GLY A 293 -2.40 -13.07 8.28
C GLY A 293 -2.89 -14.52 8.37
N GLY A 294 -4.20 -14.74 8.52
CA GLY A 294 -4.80 -16.08 8.56
C GLY A 294 -4.50 -16.89 9.82
N GLY A 295 -4.91 -18.16 9.81
CA GLY A 295 -4.64 -19.12 10.88
C GLY A 295 -5.41 -18.87 12.18
N CYS A 296 -4.90 -19.46 13.27
CA CYS A 296 -5.43 -19.37 14.63
C CYS A 296 -5.55 -17.93 15.16
N MET A 297 -4.55 -17.08 14.89
CA MET A 297 -4.55 -15.67 15.28
C MET A 297 -5.75 -14.94 14.67
N GLU A 298 -5.96 -15.10 13.35
CA GLU A 298 -7.08 -14.50 12.66
C GLU A 298 -8.42 -15.05 13.16
N ALA A 299 -8.51 -16.37 13.37
CA ALA A 299 -9.71 -17.01 13.91
C ALA A 299 -10.07 -16.49 15.31
N ARG A 300 -9.09 -16.32 16.20
CA ARG A 300 -9.26 -15.75 17.54
C ARG A 300 -9.73 -14.30 17.49
N VAL A 301 -9.13 -13.50 16.62
CA VAL A 301 -9.53 -12.11 16.40
C VAL A 301 -10.97 -12.04 15.87
N ILE A 302 -11.35 -12.88 14.90
CA ILE A 302 -12.72 -12.96 14.36
C ILE A 302 -13.70 -13.34 15.48
N GLN A 303 -13.37 -14.31 16.33
CA GLN A 303 -14.24 -14.70 17.43
C GLN A 303 -14.49 -13.55 18.41
N ILE A 304 -13.44 -12.85 18.83
CA ILE A 304 -13.54 -11.69 19.74
C ILE A 304 -14.35 -10.58 19.08
N ALA A 305 -14.07 -10.26 17.82
CA ALA A 305 -14.79 -9.26 17.05
C ALA A 305 -16.29 -9.57 16.95
N ARG A 306 -16.67 -10.82 16.68
CA ARG A 306 -18.09 -11.23 16.62
C ARG A 306 -18.79 -11.07 17.97
N LEU A 307 -18.10 -11.36 19.07
CA LEU A 307 -18.63 -11.14 20.42
C LEU A 307 -18.81 -9.65 20.72
N MET A 308 -17.84 -8.81 20.35
CA MET A 308 -17.94 -7.34 20.47
C MET A 308 -19.11 -6.79 19.64
N ALA A 309 -19.28 -7.26 18.39
CA ALA A 309 -20.38 -6.85 17.52
C ALA A 309 -21.76 -7.31 18.03
N ALA A 310 -21.81 -8.45 18.73
CA ALA A 310 -23.05 -8.98 19.32
C ALA A 310 -23.41 -8.31 20.66
N GLY A 311 -22.41 -7.87 21.42
CA GLY A 311 -22.57 -7.29 22.74
C GLY A 311 -22.99 -5.81 22.77
N GLU A 312 -23.18 -5.32 23.99
CA GLU A 312 -23.42 -3.92 24.32
C GLU A 312 -22.28 -3.39 25.21
N GLY A 313 -21.79 -2.18 24.93
CA GLY A 313 -20.89 -1.45 25.83
C GLY A 313 -19.39 -1.44 25.48
N GLU A 314 -18.85 -2.43 24.78
CA GLU A 314 -17.43 -2.45 24.38
C GLU A 314 -17.25 -1.82 22.99
N GLN A 315 -16.71 -0.60 22.92
CA GLN A 315 -16.48 0.12 21.66
C GLN A 315 -15.15 -0.25 20.99
N ALA A 316 -14.14 -0.58 21.78
CA ALA A 316 -12.82 -0.92 21.30
C ALA A 316 -12.02 -1.74 22.32
N ARG A 317 -11.03 -2.49 21.84
CA ARG A 317 -10.16 -3.36 22.63
C ARG A 317 -8.82 -3.58 21.93
N ILE A 318 -7.75 -3.76 22.71
CA ILE A 318 -6.50 -4.35 22.20
C ILE A 318 -6.49 -5.85 22.51
N CYS A 319 -6.34 -6.66 21.48
CA CYS A 319 -6.17 -8.11 21.56
C CYS A 319 -4.70 -8.46 21.34
N HIS A 320 -4.03 -8.92 22.40
CA HIS A 320 -2.69 -9.49 22.30
C HIS A 320 -2.78 -10.94 21.82
N VAL A 321 -1.98 -11.30 20.82
CA VAL A 321 -1.85 -12.66 20.33
C VAL A 321 -0.38 -13.05 20.32
N ASP A 322 -0.05 -14.05 21.12
CA ASP A 322 1.26 -14.68 21.20
C ASP A 322 1.21 -16.03 20.47
N MET A 323 2.12 -16.23 19.51
CA MET A 323 2.26 -17.45 18.73
C MET A 323 3.59 -18.18 19.02
N THR A 324 4.28 -17.82 20.11
CA THR A 324 5.63 -18.33 20.46
C THR A 324 5.63 -19.47 21.47
N GLY A 325 4.49 -19.78 22.11
CA GLY A 325 4.39 -20.73 23.22
C GLY A 325 4.02 -22.18 22.86
N ASN A 326 4.00 -23.07 23.87
CA ASN A 326 3.68 -24.51 23.71
C ASN A 326 2.28 -24.77 23.10
N GLU A 327 1.29 -23.90 23.34
CA GLU A 327 -0.03 -23.99 22.69
C GLU A 327 0.05 -23.84 21.16
N ALA A 328 1.08 -23.14 20.66
CA ALA A 328 1.34 -22.99 19.24
C ALA A 328 1.83 -24.31 18.60
N GLU A 329 2.58 -25.14 19.33
CA GLU A 329 2.99 -26.47 18.87
C GLU A 329 1.81 -27.46 18.84
N GLU A 330 0.92 -27.41 19.83
CA GLU A 330 -0.28 -28.27 19.89
C GLU A 330 -1.34 -27.89 18.85
N GLU A 331 -1.50 -26.60 18.53
CA GLU A 331 -2.40 -26.12 17.46
C GLU A 331 -1.75 -26.18 16.06
N GLY A 332 -0.49 -26.62 15.94
CA GLY A 332 0.22 -26.78 14.66
C GLY A 332 0.59 -25.47 13.98
N MET A 333 0.81 -24.40 14.74
CA MET A 333 1.21 -23.08 14.23
C MET A 333 2.66 -23.08 13.73
N VAL A 334 2.92 -22.34 12.64
CA VAL A 334 4.25 -22.24 12.00
C VAL A 334 4.91 -20.87 12.24
N CYS A 335 4.14 -19.83 12.60
CA CYS A 335 4.65 -18.47 12.78
C CYS A 335 4.91 -18.19 14.27
N GLY A 336 6.16 -17.91 14.67
CA GLY A 336 6.55 -17.67 16.06
C GLY A 336 6.74 -16.19 16.40
N GLY A 337 5.69 -15.38 16.33
CA GLY A 337 5.74 -13.95 16.67
C GLY A 337 4.61 -13.53 17.60
N GLU A 338 4.68 -12.29 18.08
CA GLU A 338 3.63 -11.65 18.88
C GLU A 338 3.05 -10.45 18.14
N VAL A 339 1.75 -10.22 18.25
CA VAL A 339 1.08 -9.05 17.70
C VAL A 339 0.05 -8.49 18.66
N ASP A 340 -0.08 -7.17 18.72
CA ASP A 340 -1.27 -6.52 19.27
C ASP A 340 -2.18 -6.08 18.13
N VAL A 341 -3.44 -6.49 18.21
CA VAL A 341 -4.50 -6.12 17.26
C VAL A 341 -5.50 -5.20 17.95
N PHE A 342 -5.64 -3.98 17.46
CA PHE A 342 -6.68 -3.06 17.90
C PHE A 342 -7.99 -3.38 17.18
N LEU A 343 -9.03 -3.66 17.95
CA LEU A 343 -10.39 -3.94 17.51
C LEU A 343 -11.26 -2.74 17.87
N GLU A 344 -12.03 -2.22 16.92
CA GLU A 344 -12.96 -1.11 17.16
C GLU A 344 -14.24 -1.27 16.33
N ILE A 345 -15.36 -0.78 16.87
CA ILE A 345 -16.63 -0.70 16.13
C ILE A 345 -16.54 0.46 15.11
N VAL A 346 -16.90 0.19 13.86
CA VAL A 346 -16.84 1.14 12.73
C VAL A 346 -18.16 1.33 11.99
#